data_AF-A0A8T7A444-F1
#
_entry.id   AF-A0A8T7A444-F1
#
_cell.length_a   1.000
_cell.length_b   1.000
_cell.length_c   1.000
_cell.angle_alpha   90.00
_cell.angle_beta   90.00
_cell.angle_gamma   90.00
#
_symmetry.space_group_name_H-M   'P 1'
#
loop_
_entity.id
_entity.type
_entity.pdbx_description
1 polymer ?
#
loop_
_entity_poly.entity_id
_entity_poly.type
_entity_poly.pdbx_seq_one_letter_code
_entity_poly.pdbx_strand_id
1 'polypeptide(L)'
;MRKSIKVLVVILTFLFSFNASAKSAEEWAEDLGYDLNVSYDATRVMEAKEGRFSQKIHHAPGKLMTETNAGGMQRRVIMREDLGKSYMIMPSVGMYQEMNIHQGMEQSGQSM
;
A
#
# COMPACT_ATOMS: atom_id res chain seq x y z
N MET A 1 -6.87 -0.12 49.39
CA MET A 1 -6.00 0.08 48.20
C MET A 1 -6.82 -0.11 46.93
N ARG A 2 -7.32 0.99 46.33
CA ARG A 2 -8.27 1.04 45.20
C ARG A 2 -7.64 1.65 43.92
N LYS A 3 -6.33 1.44 43.71
CA LYS A 3 -5.57 2.13 42.64
C LYS A 3 -5.22 1.26 41.43
N SER A 4 -5.46 -0.05 41.47
CA SER A 4 -4.95 -0.98 40.45
C SER A 4 -5.92 -1.29 39.29
N ILE A 5 -7.20 -0.92 39.40
CA ILE A 5 -8.22 -1.23 38.37
C ILE A 5 -8.26 -0.16 37.26
N LYS A 6 -7.84 1.08 37.54
CA LYS A 6 -7.90 2.19 36.56
C LYS A 6 -6.80 2.14 35.50
N VAL A 7 -5.72 1.39 35.72
CA VAL A 7 -4.58 1.32 34.79
C VAL A 7 -4.84 0.32 33.66
N LEU A 8 -5.66 -0.71 33.90
CA LEU A 8 -5.93 -1.76 32.91
C LEU A 8 -6.83 -1.30 31.75
N VAL A 9 -7.72 -0.33 31.99
CA VAL A 9 -8.69 0.14 30.97
C VAL A 9 -8.05 1.07 29.95
N VAL A 10 -7.04 1.86 30.35
CA VAL A 10 -6.38 2.83 29.46
C VAL A 10 -5.52 2.16 28.39
N ILE A 11 -4.95 0.99 28.69
CA ILE A 11 -4.13 0.22 27.74
C ILE A 11 -5.00 -0.49 26.68
N LEU A 12 -6.24 -0.87 27.02
CA LEU A 12 -7.14 -1.55 26.08
C LEU A 12 -7.73 -0.62 25.01
N THR A 13 -7.90 0.67 25.32
CA THR A 13 -8.40 1.69 24.36
C THR A 13 -7.35 2.18 23.36
N PHE A 14 -6.06 1.99 23.62
CA PHE A 14 -5.01 2.40 22.68
C PHE A 14 -4.71 1.36 21.58
N LEU A 15 -5.23 0.14 21.74
CA LEU A 15 -5.08 -0.94 20.76
C LEU A 15 -6.16 -0.94 19.66
N PHE A 16 -7.11 0.01 19.67
CA PHE A 16 -8.30 -0.03 18.81
C PHE A 16 -8.50 1.18 17.89
N SER A 17 -7.51 2.06 17.74
CA SER A 17 -7.71 3.31 16.98
C SER A 17 -6.61 3.55 15.98
N PHE A 18 -6.49 2.69 14.96
CA PHE A 18 -5.92 3.09 13.68
C PHE A 18 -6.46 2.24 12.52
N ASN A 19 -7.78 2.08 12.45
CA ASN A 19 -8.43 1.84 11.16
C ASN A 19 -8.64 3.21 10.50
N ALA A 20 -7.55 3.84 10.07
CA ALA A 20 -7.68 4.85 9.03
C ALA A 20 -8.07 4.06 7.78
N SER A 21 -9.37 4.00 7.47
CA SER A 21 -9.84 3.57 6.17
C SER A 21 -9.06 4.36 5.13
N ALA A 22 -8.09 3.71 4.49
CA ALA A 22 -7.52 4.23 3.27
C ALA A 22 -8.70 4.32 2.29
N LYS A 23 -9.04 5.55 1.88
CA LYS A 23 -10.07 5.76 0.87
C LYS A 23 -9.79 4.86 -0.33
N SER A 24 -10.82 4.19 -0.86
CA SER A 24 -10.66 3.31 -2.02
C SER A 24 -10.23 4.12 -3.25
N ALA A 25 -9.69 3.45 -4.25
CA ALA A 25 -9.37 4.10 -5.52
C ALA A 25 -10.62 4.70 -6.19
N GLU A 26 -11.81 4.13 -5.98
CA GLU A 26 -13.06 4.70 -6.48
C GLU A 26 -13.46 5.97 -5.73
N GLU A 27 -13.32 6.00 -4.41
CA GLU A 27 -13.63 7.19 -3.61
C GLU A 27 -12.71 8.37 -3.97
N TRP A 28 -11.42 8.09 -4.21
CA TRP A 28 -10.49 9.11 -4.70
C TRP A 28 -10.82 9.56 -6.13
N ALA A 29 -11.29 8.65 -6.99
CA ALA A 29 -11.67 8.96 -8.37
C ALA A 29 -12.86 9.91 -8.43
N GLU A 30 -13.87 9.65 -7.59
CA GLU A 30 -15.05 10.50 -7.47
C GLU A 30 -14.68 11.91 -6.96
N ASP A 31 -13.90 11.99 -5.88
CA ASP A 31 -13.51 13.27 -5.27
C ASP A 31 -12.64 14.14 -6.18
N LEU A 32 -11.68 13.53 -6.88
CA LEU A 32 -10.71 14.23 -7.72
C LEU A 32 -11.14 14.33 -9.18
N GLY A 33 -12.25 13.70 -9.55
CA GLY A 33 -12.77 13.67 -10.92
C GLY A 33 -11.85 12.98 -11.93
N TYR A 34 -11.04 11.99 -11.50
CA TYR A 34 -10.19 11.25 -12.42
C TYR A 34 -10.89 9.99 -12.93
N ASP A 35 -10.68 9.67 -14.21
CA ASP A 35 -11.25 8.48 -14.84
C ASP A 35 -10.39 7.25 -14.53
N LEU A 36 -11.01 6.23 -13.92
CA LEU A 36 -10.37 4.94 -13.61
C LEU A 36 -10.10 4.09 -14.85
N ASN A 37 -10.69 4.45 -15.99
CA ASN A 37 -10.52 3.70 -17.23
C ASN A 37 -9.28 4.12 -18.04
N VAL A 38 -8.51 5.08 -17.54
CA VAL A 38 -7.33 5.61 -18.24
C VAL A 38 -6.10 4.82 -17.85
N SER A 39 -5.33 4.41 -18.85
CA SER A 39 -4.01 3.82 -18.64
C SER A 39 -2.94 4.91 -18.60
N TYR A 40 -2.02 4.83 -17.64
CA TYR A 40 -0.91 5.77 -17.55
C TYR A 40 0.34 5.14 -16.95
N ASP A 41 1.48 5.71 -17.32
CA ASP A 41 2.77 5.45 -16.70
C ASP A 41 3.24 6.71 -15.97
N ALA A 42 3.66 6.57 -14.72
CA ALA A 42 4.10 7.69 -13.90
C ALA A 42 5.35 7.34 -13.08
N THR A 43 6.08 8.37 -12.69
CA THR A 43 7.12 8.26 -11.67
C THR A 43 6.66 9.03 -10.44
N ARG A 44 6.42 8.32 -9.33
CA ARG A 44 6.20 8.92 -8.03
C ARG A 44 7.54 9.23 -7.40
N VAL A 45 7.75 10.49 -7.05
CA VAL A 45 8.92 10.95 -6.29
C VAL A 45 8.45 11.29 -4.89
N MET A 46 9.14 10.76 -3.89
CA MET A 46 8.89 11.03 -2.48
C MET A 46 10.14 11.67 -1.88
N GLU A 47 9.96 12.80 -1.21
CA GLU A 47 11.03 13.52 -0.51
C GLU A 47 10.83 13.34 0.99
N ALA A 48 11.82 12.73 1.66
CA ALA A 48 11.88 12.55 3.10
C ALA A 48 13.16 13.17 3.64
N LYS A 49 13.27 13.33 4.97
CA LYS A 49 14.48 13.88 5.60
C LYS A 49 15.72 13.04 5.28
N GLU A 50 15.52 11.74 5.10
CA GLU A 50 16.54 10.72 4.87
C GLU A 50 16.94 10.62 3.39
N GLY A 51 16.20 11.26 2.47
CA GLY A 51 16.53 11.29 1.06
C GLY A 51 15.33 11.33 0.12
N ARG A 52 15.62 11.14 -1.16
CA ARG A 52 14.63 11.12 -2.25
C ARG A 52 14.45 9.69 -2.76
N PHE A 53 13.20 9.23 -2.78
CA PHE A 53 12.82 7.91 -3.27
C PHE A 53 11.99 8.07 -4.54
N SER A 54 12.21 7.19 -5.52
CA SER A 54 11.41 7.15 -6.75
C SER A 54 10.80 5.78 -6.97
N GLN A 55 9.53 5.77 -7.37
CA GLN A 55 8.77 4.58 -7.66
C GLN A 55 8.13 4.74 -9.04
N LYS A 56 8.22 3.70 -9.88
CA LYS A 56 7.47 3.67 -11.14
C LYS A 56 6.07 3.13 -10.89
N ILE A 57 5.09 3.71 -11.57
CA ILE A 57 3.69 3.34 -11.48
C ILE A 57 3.21 3.08 -12.90
N HIS A 58 2.54 1.96 -13.09
CA HIS A 58 1.86 1.60 -14.32
C HIS A 58 0.41 1.28 -13.97
N HIS A 59 -0.51 2.13 -14.40
CA HIS A 59 -1.93 1.96 -14.17
C HIS A 59 -2.64 1.56 -15.46
N ALA A 60 -3.59 0.64 -15.33
CA ALA A 60 -4.57 0.27 -16.34
C ALA A 60 -5.87 -0.10 -15.62
N PRO A 61 -7.02 -0.14 -16.31
CA PRO A 61 -8.30 -0.49 -15.68
C PRO A 61 -8.22 -1.83 -14.92
N GLY A 62 -8.56 -1.81 -13.63
CA GLY A 62 -8.51 -2.98 -12.74
C GLY A 62 -7.10 -3.47 -12.37
N LYS A 63 -6.03 -2.76 -12.76
CA LYS A 63 -4.65 -3.16 -12.53
C LYS A 63 -3.74 -1.98 -12.20
N LEU A 64 -3.04 -2.10 -11.08
CA LEU A 64 -1.98 -1.17 -10.70
C LEU A 64 -0.68 -1.93 -10.47
N MET A 65 0.38 -1.58 -11.20
CA MET A 65 1.72 -2.07 -10.92
C MET A 65 2.59 -0.95 -10.36
N THR A 66 3.34 -1.28 -9.32
CA THR A 66 4.33 -0.40 -8.72
C THR A 66 5.69 -1.07 -8.74
N GLU A 67 6.71 -0.34 -9.18
CA GLU A 67 8.10 -0.80 -9.10
C GLU A 67 8.90 0.12 -8.20
N THR A 68 9.51 -0.48 -7.19
CA THR A 68 10.40 0.21 -6.25
C THR A 68 11.80 -0.37 -6.39
N ASN A 69 12.80 0.51 -6.41
CA ASN A 69 14.21 0.14 -6.32
C ASN A 69 14.78 0.72 -5.03
N ALA A 70 15.10 -0.15 -4.09
CA ALA A 70 15.72 0.21 -2.83
C ALA A 70 17.05 -0.53 -2.71
N GLY A 71 18.17 0.19 -2.68
CA GLY A 71 19.50 -0.39 -2.50
C GLY A 71 19.89 -1.41 -3.60
N GLY A 72 19.41 -1.24 -4.84
CA GLY A 72 19.65 -2.18 -5.94
C GLY A 72 18.72 -3.39 -5.97
N MET A 73 17.84 -3.53 -4.96
CA MET A 73 16.81 -4.57 -4.94
C MET A 73 15.55 -4.05 -5.62
N GLN A 74 15.22 -4.63 -6.78
CA GLN A 74 13.96 -4.34 -7.48
C GLN A 74 12.83 -5.17 -6.87
N ARG A 75 11.77 -4.52 -6.42
CA ARG A 75 10.50 -5.14 -6.02
C ARG A 75 9.40 -4.61 -6.94
N ARG A 76 8.55 -5.50 -7.43
CA ARG A 76 7.31 -5.13 -8.15
C ARG A 76 6.12 -5.66 -7.39
N VAL A 77 5.13 -4.80 -7.20
CA VAL A 77 3.82 -5.21 -6.67
C VAL A 77 2.79 -4.93 -7.74
N ILE A 78 2.02 -5.95 -8.12
CA ILE A 78 0.92 -5.84 -9.08
C ILE A 78 -0.37 -6.11 -8.32
N MET A 79 -1.22 -5.10 -8.21
CA MET A 79 -2.57 -5.21 -7.68
C MET A 79 -3.53 -5.43 -8.84
N ARG A 80 -4.38 -6.45 -8.72
CA ARG A 80 -5.40 -6.84 -9.70
C ARG A 80 -6.75 -6.81 -9.01
N GLU A 81 -7.33 -5.62 -8.93
CA GLU A 81 -8.64 -5.36 -8.33
C GLU A 81 -9.72 -6.18 -9.03
N ASP A 82 -9.62 -6.29 -10.35
CA ASP A 82 -10.47 -7.12 -11.20
C ASP A 82 -10.43 -8.62 -10.86
N LEU A 83 -9.35 -9.09 -10.23
CA LEU A 83 -9.19 -10.49 -9.81
C LEU A 83 -9.26 -10.67 -8.28
N GLY A 84 -9.33 -9.59 -7.50
CA GLY A 84 -9.19 -9.64 -6.04
C GLY A 84 -7.83 -10.19 -5.58
N LYS A 85 -6.78 -10.02 -6.39
CA LYS A 85 -5.44 -10.58 -6.14
C LYS A 85 -4.35 -9.52 -6.10
N SER A 86 -3.23 -9.86 -5.48
CA SER A 86 -1.98 -9.13 -5.62
C SER A 86 -0.80 -10.07 -5.86
N TYR A 87 0.21 -9.56 -6.55
CA TYR A 87 1.43 -10.28 -6.87
C TYR A 87 2.63 -9.50 -6.37
N MET A 88 3.54 -10.16 -5.66
CA MET A 88 4.84 -9.62 -5.32
C MET A 88 5.93 -10.36 -6.10
N ILE A 89 6.80 -9.58 -6.73
CA ILE A 89 7.90 -10.08 -7.54
C ILE A 89 9.19 -9.44 -7.05
N MET A 90 10.16 -10.27 -6.68
CA MET A 90 11.51 -9.84 -6.32
C MET A 90 12.52 -10.62 -7.18
N PRO A 91 12.80 -10.13 -8.40
CA PRO A 91 13.55 -10.89 -9.39
C PRO A 91 14.97 -11.27 -8.94
N SER A 92 15.63 -10.40 -8.18
CA SER A 92 17.00 -10.60 -7.71
C SER A 92 17.18 -11.83 -6.81
N VAL A 93 16.09 -12.30 -6.18
CA VAL A 93 16.07 -13.49 -5.32
C VAL A 93 15.18 -14.59 -5.88
N GLY A 94 14.71 -14.46 -7.13
CA GLY A 94 13.85 -15.46 -7.76
C GLY A 94 12.50 -15.67 -7.07
N MET A 95 12.01 -14.69 -6.31
CA MET A 95 10.79 -14.84 -5.52
C MET A 95 9.57 -14.27 -6.25
N TYR A 96 8.49 -15.06 -6.25
CA TYR A 96 7.17 -14.70 -6.73
C TYR A 96 6.12 -15.16 -5.72
N GLN A 97 5.22 -14.27 -5.33
CA GLN A 97 4.16 -14.58 -4.39
C GLN A 97 2.83 -14.02 -4.87
N GLU A 98 1.80 -14.87 -4.94
CA GLU A 98 0.40 -14.47 -5.09
C GLU A 98 -0.22 -14.33 -3.69
N MET A 99 -1.01 -13.27 -3.50
CA MET A 99 -1.72 -12.99 -2.25
C MET A 99 -3.14 -12.50 -2.56
N ASN A 100 -3.99 -12.50 -1.54
CA ASN A 100 -5.24 -11.76 -1.61
C ASN A 100 -4.95 -10.24 -1.75
N ILE A 101 -5.83 -9.49 -2.40
CA ILE A 101 -5.64 -8.05 -2.58
C ILE A 101 -5.52 -7.27 -1.27
N HIS A 102 -6.27 -7.62 -0.22
CA HIS A 102 -6.20 -6.94 1.07
C HIS A 102 -4.83 -7.10 1.74
N GLN A 103 -4.27 -8.32 1.70
CA GLN A 103 -2.91 -8.58 2.16
C GLN A 103 -1.87 -7.80 1.34
N GLY A 104 -2.10 -7.67 0.04
CA GLY A 104 -1.27 -6.87 -0.85
C GLY A 104 -1.31 -5.37 -0.55
N MET A 105 -2.48 -4.84 -0.20
CA MET A 105 -2.68 -3.44 0.20
C MET A 105 -1.93 -3.12 1.50
N GLU A 106 -2.03 -4.00 2.50
CA GLU A 106 -1.30 -3.84 3.76
C GLU A 106 0.22 -3.83 3.53
N GLN A 107 0.72 -4.74 2.69
CA GLN A 107 2.15 -4.85 2.41
C GLN A 107 2.71 -3.78 1.45
N SER A 108 1.85 -3.15 0.65
CA SER A 108 2.27 -2.02 -0.20
C SER A 108 2.29 -0.72 0.63
N GLY A 109 1.33 -0.55 1.54
CA GLY A 109 1.28 0.56 2.50
C GLY A 109 2.37 0.50 3.58
N GLN A 110 2.79 -0.68 4.02
CA GLN A 110 3.90 -0.84 4.99
C GLN A 110 5.30 -0.63 4.41
N SER A 111 5.42 -0.54 3.08
CA SER A 111 6.68 -0.15 2.42
C SER A 111 6.81 1.36 2.18
N MET A 112 5.92 2.16 2.78
CA MET A 112 5.95 3.62 2.84
C MET A 112 6.49 4.12 4.18
#